data_AF-A0A925UI53-F1
#
_entry.id   AF-A0A925UI53-F1
#
_cell.length_a   1.000
_cell.length_b   1.000
_cell.length_c   1.000
_cell.angle_alpha   90.00
_cell.angle_beta   90.00
_cell.angle_gamma   90.00
#
_symmetry.space_group_name_H-M   'P 1'
#
loop_
_entity.id
_entity.type
_entity.pdbx_description
1 polymer ?
#
loop_
_entity_poly.entity_id
_entity_poly.type
_entity_poly.pdbx_seq_one_letter_code
_entity_poly.pdbx_strand_id
1 'polypeptide(L)' 'MTYSVKEIFYTLQGEGINAGRPAVFCRFAGCNLWSGREADRDTAVCRFCDT' A
#
# COMPACT_ATOMS: atom_id res chain seq x y z
N MET A 1 19.40 2.02 11.52
CA MET A 1 18.37 1.46 10.62
C MET A 1 17.24 2.45 10.53
N THR A 2 16.75 2.76 9.32
CA THR A 2 15.71 3.78 9.09
C THR A 2 14.62 3.16 8.21
N TYR A 3 13.36 3.43 8.55
CA TYR A 3 12.19 2.96 7.80
C TYR A 3 11.49 4.15 7.14
N SER A 4 11.09 3.98 5.87
CA SER A 4 10.29 4.96 5.14
C SER A 4 8.83 4.53 5.16
N VAL A 5 8.01 5.25 5.95
CA VAL A 5 6.59 4.95 6.16
C VAL A 5 5.75 6.07 5.56
N LYS A 6 4.75 5.71 4.73
CA LYS A 6 3.83 6.66 4.11
C LYS A 6 2.77 7.14 5.09
N GLU A 7 2.16 6.20 5.83
CA GLU A 7 1.10 6.48 6.79
C GLU A 7 0.94 5.33 7.80
N ILE A 8 0.42 5.66 8.98
CA ILE A 8 0.04 4.71 10.02
C ILE A 8 -1.33 5.11 10.55
N PHE A 9 -2.29 4.17 10.56
CA PHE A 9 -3.65 4.45 11.04
C PHE A 9 -4.30 3.20 11.64
N TYR A 10 -5.23 3.41 12.58
CA TYR A 10 -6.03 2.37 13.21
C TYR A 10 -7.41 2.30 12.57
N THR A 11 -7.81 1.10 12.12
CA THR A 11 -9.11 0.85 11.49
C THR A 11 -9.47 -0.63 11.61
N LEU A 12 -10.55 -1.08 10.96
CA LEU A 12 -10.85 -2.49 10.73
C LEU A 12 -10.21 -2.94 9.41
N GLN A 13 -9.63 -4.15 9.38
CA GLN A 13 -9.17 -4.78 8.14
C GLN A 13 -10.35 -4.92 7.17
N GLY A 14 -10.22 -4.44 5.94
CA GLY A 14 -11.28 -4.46 4.94
C GLY A 14 -11.33 -5.74 4.10
N GLU A 15 -10.25 -6.53 4.10
CA GLU A 15 -10.07 -7.61 3.13
C GLU A 15 -9.65 -8.96 3.76
N GLY A 16 -9.89 -10.03 2.99
CA GLY A 16 -9.45 -11.39 3.32
C GLY A 16 -10.14 -12.00 4.54
N ILE A 17 -9.54 -13.07 5.07
CA ILE A 17 -10.09 -13.84 6.21
C ILE A 17 -10.22 -13.02 7.51
N ASN A 18 -9.46 -11.92 7.63
CA ASN A 18 -9.47 -11.05 8.80
C ASN A 18 -10.38 -9.82 8.62
N ALA A 19 -11.21 -9.77 7.57
CA ALA A 19 -12.12 -8.65 7.36
C ALA A 19 -12.99 -8.38 8.61
N GLY A 20 -13.09 -7.11 9.01
CA GLY A 20 -13.79 -6.65 10.22
C GLY A 20 -12.94 -6.69 11.51
N ARG A 21 -11.73 -7.24 11.49
CA ARG A 21 -10.84 -7.27 12.66
C ARG A 21 -10.13 -5.92 12.86
N PRO A 22 -10.11 -5.34 14.06
CA PRO A 22 -9.33 -4.13 14.33
C PRO A 22 -7.82 -4.35 14.15
N ALA A 23 -7.16 -3.42 13.48
CA ALA A 23 -5.73 -3.46 13.17
C ALA A 23 -5.12 -2.07 13.05
N VAL A 24 -3.84 -1.96 13.38
CA VAL A 24 -3.01 -0.80 12.99
C VAL A 24 -2.37 -1.14 11.65
N PHE A 25 -2.69 -0.36 10.62
CA PHE A 25 -2.01 -0.44 9.33
C PHE A 25 -0.75 0.42 9.38
N CYS A 26 0.38 -0.16 8.99
CA CYS A 26 1.64 0.54 8.78
C CYS A 26 2.01 0.40 7.31
N ARG A 27 1.75 1.44 6.50
CA ARG A 27 2.00 1.42 5.06
C ARG A 27 3.40 1.95 4.77
N PHE A 28 4.29 1.07 4.31
CA PHE A 28 5.62 1.47 3.84
C PHE A 28 5.55 2.27 2.55
N ALA A 29 6.53 3.15 2.34
CA ALA A 29 6.65 3.92 1.10
C ALA A 29 7.43 3.15 0.03
N GLY A 30 6.95 3.20 -1.21
CA GLY A 30 7.60 2.61 -2.39
C GLY A 30 7.16 1.17 -2.71
N CYS A 31 7.27 0.80 -3.98
CA CYS A 31 6.98 -0.55 -4.51
C CYS A 31 8.00 -0.90 -5.59
N ASN A 32 8.35 -2.19 -5.72
CA ASN A 32 9.28 -2.68 -6.74
C ASN A 32 8.61 -2.94 -8.10
N LEU A 33 7.27 -2.93 -8.18
CA LEU A 33 6.51 -3.24 -9.39
C LEU A 33 5.88 -2.00 -10.06
N TRP A 34 5.81 -0.88 -9.34
CA TRP A 34 5.38 0.42 -9.85
C TRP A 34 6.00 1.55 -9.01
N SER A 35 6.39 2.66 -9.65
CA SER A 35 7.03 3.80 -9.00
C SER A 35 6.09 4.62 -8.11
N GLY A 36 4.78 4.43 -8.24
CA GLY A 36 3.75 5.29 -7.63
C GLY A 36 3.51 6.60 -8.38
N ARG A 37 4.13 6.79 -9.55
CA ARG A 37 3.88 7.96 -10.42
C ARG A 37 2.95 7.56 -11.56
N GLU A 38 1.91 8.36 -11.78
CA GLU A 38 0.93 8.11 -12.85
C GLU A 38 1.55 8.06 -14.23
N ALA A 39 2.57 8.88 -14.50
CA ALA A 39 3.29 8.89 -15.78
C ALA A 39 3.94 7.54 -16.13
N ASP A 40 4.28 6.72 -15.13
CA ASP A 40 4.94 5.43 -15.33
C ASP A 40 3.94 4.26 -15.38
N ARG A 41 2.66 4.48 -15.00
CA ARG A 41 1.66 3.43 -14.75
C ARG A 41 1.43 2.53 -15.97
N ASP A 42 1.30 3.11 -17.16
CA ASP A 42 1.02 2.36 -18.38
C ASP A 42 2.15 1.39 -18.78
N THR A 43 3.37 1.70 -18.38
CA THR A 43 4.57 0.88 -18.65
C THR A 43 5.01 0.03 -17.46
N ALA A 44 4.40 0.21 -16.29
CA ALA A 44 4.75 -0.50 -15.07
C ALA A 44 4.44 -2.01 -15.14
N VAL A 45 5.06 -2.77 -14.24
CA VAL A 45 4.75 -4.19 -14.07
C VAL A 45 3.38 -4.35 -13.41
N CYS A 46 3.09 -3.55 -12.36
CA CYS A 46 1.77 -3.44 -11.76
C CYS A 46 1.06 -2.16 -12.26
N ARG A 47 -0.09 -2.30 -12.93
CA ARG A 47 -0.79 -1.17 -13.58
C ARG A 47 -2.13 -0.80 -12.95
N PHE A 48 -2.64 -1.65 -12.06
CA PHE A 48 -3.99 -1.55 -11.50
C PHE A 48 -4.00 -1.08 -10.04
N CYS A 49 -2.85 -0.65 -9.50
CA CYS A 49 -2.73 -0.23 -8.10
C CYS A 49 -3.73 0.90 -7.79
N ASP A 50 -4.57 0.68 -6.79
CA ASP A 50 -5.56 1.63 -6.25
C ASP A 50 -5.04 2.44 -5.05
N THR A 51 -3.82 2.12 -4.61
CA THR A 51 -3.04 2.81 -3.57
C THR A 51 -1.93 3.65 -4.20
#